data_AF-A0A836HIL0-F1
#
_entry.id   AF-A0A836HIL0-F1
#
_cell.length_a   1.000
_cell.length_b   1.000
_cell.length_c   1.000
_cell.angle_alpha   90.00
_cell.angle_beta   90.00
_cell.angle_gamma   90.00
#
_symmetry.space_group_name_H-M   'P 1'
#
loop_
_entity.id
_entity.type
_entity.pdbx_description
1 polymer ?
#
loop_
_entity_poly.entity_id
_entity_poly.type
_entity_poly.pdbx_seq_one_letter_code
_entity_poly.pdbx_strand_id
1 'polypeptide(L)'
;MWRYSVVQLPPALRCRRAALAPWQSFFSTSGRASSSNHSGWALPKQIADWYPRKGGEFLANTLTGHNAFIKGIPTRFDEMHARHFSLIEALSITPLYTLTIVHYCSIFCQYPTRVEVLKPMLEELGQKSGLQYRWLLIMQAKKAPVEIIAWRCGLLTSQILLLPLWLFLAAAAPQLVHATIAFSSHILHAKYSCLSARESDAAGGRASVVPGFVSEAATMYAAKEAFHDAQSTALPTDFGAATVLLLLLLLLFLTA
;
A
#
# COMPACT_ATOMS: atom_id res chain seq x y z
N MET A 1 2.64 -52.69 -16.10
CA MET A 1 2.95 -52.98 -14.68
C MET A 1 3.95 -51.94 -14.18
N TRP A 2 3.47 -50.90 -13.51
CA TRP A 2 4.30 -49.94 -12.78
C TRP A 2 3.58 -49.64 -11.46
N ARG A 3 4.22 -49.95 -10.34
CA ARG A 3 3.68 -49.82 -8.98
C ARG A 3 3.91 -48.38 -8.50
N TYR A 4 2.84 -47.70 -8.09
CA TYR A 4 2.93 -46.47 -7.32
C TYR A 4 3.16 -46.82 -5.84
N SER A 5 4.31 -46.43 -5.30
CA SER A 5 4.55 -46.41 -3.86
C SER A 5 4.02 -45.09 -3.29
N VAL A 6 2.94 -45.18 -2.53
CA VAL A 6 2.40 -44.09 -1.71
C VAL A 6 3.31 -43.93 -0.49
N VAL A 7 4.05 -42.82 -0.41
CA VAL A 7 4.76 -42.43 0.80
C VAL A 7 3.73 -41.89 1.80
N GLN A 8 3.47 -42.64 2.86
CA GLN A 8 2.63 -42.22 3.99
C GLN A 8 3.40 -41.19 4.84
N LEU A 9 2.86 -39.97 4.92
CA LEU A 9 3.29 -38.95 5.88
C LEU A 9 2.58 -39.15 7.23
N PRO A 10 3.26 -38.95 8.38
CA PRO A 10 2.72 -39.23 9.71
C PRO A 10 1.62 -38.23 10.14
N PRO A 11 0.65 -38.66 10.97
CA PRO A 11 -0.51 -37.85 11.34
C PRO A 11 -0.19 -36.96 12.54
N ALA A 12 0.27 -35.73 12.30
CA ALA A 12 0.47 -34.76 13.38
C ALA A 12 0.22 -33.31 12.95
N LEU A 13 -0.88 -33.04 12.23
CA LEU A 13 -1.43 -31.68 12.09
C LEU A 13 -2.95 -31.75 12.20
N ARG A 14 -3.44 -31.95 13.42
CA ARG A 14 -4.86 -31.85 13.74
C ARG A 14 -5.18 -30.39 14.05
N CYS A 15 -5.82 -29.71 13.10
CA CYS A 15 -6.47 -28.42 13.28
C CYS A 15 -7.27 -28.37 14.59
N ARG A 16 -6.98 -27.38 15.44
CA ARG A 16 -7.98 -26.81 16.35
C ARG A 16 -8.35 -25.42 15.85
N ARG A 17 -9.49 -25.35 15.17
CA ARG A 17 -10.36 -24.16 15.20
C ARG A 17 -10.76 -23.94 16.67
N ALA A 18 -10.31 -22.85 17.27
CA ALA A 18 -10.88 -22.36 18.51
C ALA A 18 -11.60 -21.05 18.20
N ALA A 19 -12.90 -21.05 18.47
CA ALA A 19 -13.83 -19.96 18.24
C ALA A 19 -13.48 -18.73 19.09
N LEU A 20 -13.63 -17.55 18.48
CA LEU A 20 -13.61 -16.26 19.15
C LEU A 20 -14.86 -16.10 20.02
N ALA A 21 -14.64 -15.82 21.31
CA ALA A 21 -15.63 -15.16 22.16
C ALA A 21 -14.91 -14.14 23.07
N PRO A 22 -15.59 -13.03 23.43
CA PRO A 22 -14.93 -11.76 23.72
C PRO A 22 -14.62 -11.60 25.21
N TRP A 23 -13.38 -11.22 25.55
CA TRP A 23 -13.02 -10.89 26.92
C TRP A 23 -13.07 -9.39 27.13
N GLN A 24 -14.05 -9.02 27.96
CA GLN A 24 -14.32 -7.68 28.47
C GLN A 24 -13.16 -7.19 29.33
N SER A 25 -12.84 -5.92 29.11
CA SER A 25 -11.94 -5.09 29.90
C SER A 25 -12.43 -4.93 31.34
N PHE A 26 -11.69 -5.49 32.30
CA PHE A 26 -11.71 -5.04 33.69
C PHE A 26 -10.38 -4.36 34.00
N PHE A 27 -10.41 -3.04 34.08
CA PHE A 27 -9.35 -2.26 34.72
C PHE A 27 -9.41 -2.50 36.23
N SER A 28 -8.32 -3.00 36.80
CA SER A 28 -8.01 -2.87 38.22
C SER A 28 -6.51 -2.78 38.38
N THR A 29 -6.01 -1.55 38.34
CA THR A 29 -4.63 -1.18 38.64
C THR A 29 -4.46 -1.04 40.14
N SER A 30 -3.84 -2.04 40.77
CA SER A 30 -3.15 -1.88 42.05
C SER A 30 -2.04 -2.92 42.11
N GLY A 31 -0.81 -2.47 41.90
CA GLY A 31 0.36 -3.33 41.81
C GLY A 31 1.61 -2.50 41.66
N ARG A 32 1.94 -1.78 42.75
CA ARG A 32 3.21 -1.07 42.93
C ARG A 32 4.32 -2.14 42.97
N ALA A 33 5.11 -2.24 41.90
CA ALA A 33 6.32 -3.05 41.89
C ALA A 33 7.49 -2.22 41.38
N SER A 34 8.54 -2.24 42.21
CA SER A 34 9.72 -1.40 42.22
C SER A 34 10.59 -1.52 40.97
N SER A 35 11.39 -0.46 40.79
CA SER A 35 12.42 -0.25 39.79
C SER A 35 13.31 -1.46 39.50
N SER A 36 13.36 -1.84 38.23
CA SER A 36 14.59 -2.30 37.59
C SER A 36 14.90 -1.32 36.45
N ASN A 37 15.91 -0.48 36.65
CA ASN A 37 16.47 0.41 35.63
C ASN A 37 17.10 -0.44 34.53
N HIS A 38 16.31 -0.82 33.54
CA HIS A 38 16.83 -1.08 32.20
C HIS A 38 16.81 0.24 31.46
N SER A 39 17.99 0.83 31.27
CA SER A 39 18.22 1.86 30.26
C SER A 39 18.09 1.22 28.87
N GLY A 40 16.88 0.76 28.53
CA GLY A 40 16.52 0.44 27.17
C GLY A 40 16.49 1.74 26.40
N TRP A 41 17.04 1.74 25.18
CA TRP A 41 16.94 2.84 24.24
C TRP A 41 15.46 3.14 23.97
N ALA A 42 14.86 4.00 24.78
CA ALA A 42 13.48 4.43 24.62
C ALA A 42 13.46 5.43 23.47
N LEU A 43 12.63 5.17 22.46
CA LEU A 43 12.40 6.11 21.38
C LEU A 43 11.94 7.45 21.98
N PRO A 44 12.52 8.61 21.58
CA PRO A 44 12.02 9.90 22.01
C PRO A 44 10.51 10.01 21.76
N LYS A 45 9.75 10.53 22.73
CA LYS A 45 8.28 10.62 22.64
C LYS A 45 7.79 11.29 21.34
N GLN A 46 8.53 12.29 20.87
CA GLN A 46 8.25 12.98 19.60
C GLN A 46 8.30 12.04 18.37
N ILE A 47 9.22 11.07 18.36
CA ILE A 47 9.34 10.07 17.29
C ILE A 47 8.27 9.00 17.46
N ALA A 48 7.99 8.58 18.70
CA ALA A 48 6.94 7.61 19.00
C ALA A 48 5.54 8.12 18.63
N ASP A 49 5.26 9.42 18.81
CA ASP A 49 4.00 10.05 18.41
C ASP A 49 3.90 10.27 16.89
N TRP A 50 5.03 10.27 16.19
CA TRP A 50 5.11 10.47 14.74
C TRP A 50 5.01 9.15 13.97
N TYR A 51 5.61 8.09 14.50
CA TYR A 51 5.70 6.78 13.89
C TYR A 51 4.60 5.82 14.36
N PRO A 52 4.00 4.98 13.50
CA PRO A 52 4.08 4.99 12.04
C PRO A 52 3.03 5.91 11.40
N ARG A 53 2.02 6.36 12.15
CA ARG A 53 0.78 6.95 11.62
C ARG A 53 0.98 8.35 11.01
N LYS A 54 1.45 9.34 11.77
CA LYS A 54 1.64 10.73 11.25
C LYS A 54 2.70 10.79 10.15
N GLY A 55 3.78 10.03 10.27
CA GLY A 55 4.77 9.89 9.21
C GLY A 55 4.18 9.27 7.94
N GLY A 56 3.32 8.27 8.09
CA GLY A 56 2.61 7.63 6.99
C GLY A 56 1.71 8.61 6.26
N GLU A 57 0.92 9.40 7.01
CA GLU A 57 0.07 10.48 6.50
C GLU A 57 0.88 11.54 5.74
N PHE A 58 2.00 11.98 6.29
CA PHE A 58 2.88 12.96 5.64
C PHE A 58 3.39 12.46 4.28
N LEU A 59 3.91 11.22 4.23
CA LEU A 59 4.40 10.61 3.00
C LEU A 59 3.28 10.41 1.98
N ALA A 60 2.10 9.97 2.44
CA ALA A 60 0.94 9.77 1.58
C ALA A 60 0.43 11.09 0.97
N ASN A 61 0.41 12.17 1.75
CA ASN A 61 0.06 13.50 1.26
C ASN A 61 1.07 14.01 0.22
N THR A 62 2.36 13.73 0.44
CA THR A 62 3.44 14.05 -0.52
C THR A 62 3.28 13.27 -1.82
N LEU A 63 2.93 11.97 -1.72
CA LEU A 63 2.76 11.07 -2.86
C LEU A 63 1.51 11.37 -3.69
N THR A 64 0.39 11.63 -3.01
CA THR A 64 -0.93 11.75 -3.66
C THR A 64 -1.38 13.19 -3.88
N GLY A 65 -0.58 14.17 -3.45
CA GLY A 65 -0.81 15.59 -3.71
C GLY A 65 -2.19 16.08 -3.25
N HIS A 66 -2.61 15.71 -2.03
CA HIS A 66 -3.96 15.97 -1.50
C HIS A 66 -4.41 17.45 -1.63
N ASN A 67 -3.45 18.39 -1.50
CA ASN A 67 -3.72 19.83 -1.54
C ASN A 67 -4.14 20.39 -2.91
N ALA A 68 -3.94 19.66 -4.02
CA ALA A 68 -4.23 20.18 -5.35
C ALA A 68 -5.69 20.00 -5.80
N PHE A 69 -6.43 19.05 -5.21
CA PHE A 69 -7.78 18.68 -5.68
C PHE A 69 -8.92 19.24 -4.80
N ILE A 70 -8.64 19.56 -3.53
CA ILE A 70 -9.65 20.05 -2.58
C ILE A 70 -9.84 21.57 -2.65
N LYS A 71 -8.84 22.31 -3.16
CA LYS A 71 -8.97 23.77 -3.33
C LYS A 71 -9.90 24.20 -4.46
N GLY A 72 -10.39 23.28 -5.27
CA GLY A 72 -11.46 23.56 -6.23
C GLY A 72 -12.09 22.24 -6.65
N ILE A 73 -13.25 21.91 -6.06
CA ILE A 73 -14.01 20.71 -6.40
C ILE A 73 -14.33 20.77 -7.91
N PRO A 74 -13.68 19.96 -8.74
CA PRO A 74 -13.74 20.16 -10.17
C PRO A 74 -15.13 19.83 -10.70
N THR A 75 -15.70 20.76 -11.46
CA THR A 75 -17.11 20.74 -11.87
C THR A 75 -17.46 19.67 -12.90
N ARG A 76 -16.44 19.09 -13.54
CA ARG A 76 -16.55 18.09 -14.62
C ARG A 76 -15.34 17.17 -14.62
N PHE A 77 -15.53 15.89 -14.96
CA PHE A 77 -14.42 15.00 -15.31
C PHE A 77 -13.78 15.50 -16.62
N ASP A 78 -12.53 15.94 -16.55
CA ASP A 78 -11.76 16.42 -17.69
C ASP A 78 -10.50 15.56 -17.93
N GLU A 79 -9.71 15.96 -18.92
CA GLU A 79 -8.44 15.31 -19.24
C GLU A 79 -7.32 15.51 -18.18
N MET A 80 -7.28 16.66 -17.51
CA MET A 80 -6.37 16.93 -16.39
C MET A 80 -6.63 16.00 -15.21
N HIS A 81 -7.88 15.58 -14.99
CA HIS A 81 -8.22 14.55 -14.02
C HIS A 81 -7.58 13.23 -14.39
N ALA A 82 -7.80 12.76 -15.62
CA ALA A 82 -7.24 11.48 -16.06
C ALA A 82 -5.70 11.45 -15.94
N ARG A 83 -5.05 12.57 -16.26
CA ARG A 83 -3.61 12.74 -16.08
C ARG A 83 -3.19 12.69 -14.61
N HIS A 84 -3.91 13.39 -13.74
CA HIS A 84 -3.64 13.41 -12.29
C HIS A 84 -3.84 12.04 -11.64
N PHE A 85 -4.95 11.37 -11.92
CA PHE A 85 -5.20 10.03 -11.41
C PHE A 85 -4.17 9.04 -11.95
N SER A 86 -3.81 9.11 -13.25
CA SER A 86 -2.72 8.29 -13.79
C SER A 86 -1.38 8.51 -13.09
N LEU A 87 -1.08 9.75 -12.70
CA LEU A 87 0.14 10.04 -11.94
C LEU A 87 0.07 9.44 -10.54
N ILE A 88 -1.01 9.68 -9.80
CA ILE A 88 -1.13 9.21 -8.41
C ILE A 88 -1.18 7.68 -8.34
N GLU A 89 -1.94 7.05 -9.24
CA GLU A 89 -1.99 5.59 -9.33
C GLU A 89 -0.58 5.02 -9.55
N ALA A 90 0.16 5.53 -10.53
CA ALA A 90 1.56 5.15 -10.75
C ALA A 90 2.43 5.34 -9.51
N LEU A 91 2.39 6.52 -8.88
CA LEU A 91 3.18 6.82 -7.68
C LEU A 91 2.84 5.90 -6.49
N SER A 92 1.58 5.47 -6.38
CA SER A 92 1.13 4.58 -5.30
C SER A 92 1.48 3.10 -5.51
N ILE A 93 1.88 2.70 -6.72
CA ILE A 93 2.30 1.31 -7.02
C ILE A 93 3.68 1.02 -6.40
N THR A 94 4.63 1.95 -6.47
CA THR A 94 6.00 1.74 -5.99
C THR A 94 6.07 1.32 -4.50
N PRO A 95 5.46 2.04 -3.54
CA PRO A 95 5.51 1.64 -2.13
C PRO A 95 4.87 0.26 -1.87
N LEU A 96 3.79 -0.08 -2.59
CA LEU A 96 3.14 -1.38 -2.46
C LEU A 96 4.03 -2.50 -3.02
N TYR A 97 4.67 -2.24 -4.17
CA TYR A 97 5.55 -3.20 -4.82
C TYR A 97 6.79 -3.51 -3.98
N THR A 98 7.46 -2.48 -3.45
CA THR A 98 8.64 -2.69 -2.61
C THR A 98 8.30 -3.40 -1.30
N LEU A 99 7.15 -3.07 -0.70
CA LEU A 99 6.67 -3.75 0.51
C LEU A 99 6.33 -5.23 0.23
N THR A 100 5.81 -5.54 -0.95
CA THR A 100 5.57 -6.92 -1.40
C THR A 100 6.88 -7.72 -1.50
N ILE A 101 7.94 -7.11 -2.05
CA ILE A 101 9.28 -7.72 -2.11
C ILE A 101 9.81 -7.99 -0.70
N VAL A 102 9.70 -7.02 0.21
CA VAL A 102 10.16 -7.16 1.59
C VAL A 102 9.43 -8.31 2.31
N HIS A 103 8.10 -8.37 2.18
CA HIS A 103 7.33 -9.47 2.79
C HIS A 103 7.64 -10.82 2.16
N TYR A 104 7.89 -10.87 0.84
CA TYR A 104 8.34 -12.09 0.18
C TYR A 104 9.67 -12.58 0.74
N CYS A 105 10.69 -11.72 0.84
CA CYS A 105 11.97 -12.07 1.46
C CYS A 105 11.81 -12.48 2.92
N SER A 106 10.93 -11.79 3.66
CA SER A 106 10.64 -12.06 5.06
C SER A 106 10.15 -13.48 5.34
N ILE A 107 9.42 -14.09 4.39
CA ILE A 107 8.97 -15.49 4.49
C ILE A 107 10.15 -16.45 4.67
N PHE A 108 11.28 -16.18 4.01
CA PHE A 108 12.46 -17.03 4.04
C PHE A 108 13.44 -16.68 5.16
N CYS A 109 13.36 -15.46 5.71
CA CYS A 109 14.28 -14.98 6.73
C CYS A 109 13.76 -15.20 8.15
N GLN A 110 12.65 -14.57 8.51
CA GLN A 110 12.22 -14.48 9.91
C GLN A 110 10.73 -14.82 10.14
N TYR A 111 9.85 -14.53 9.18
CA TYR A 111 8.41 -14.61 9.38
C TYR A 111 7.70 -15.37 8.24
N PRO A 112 7.67 -16.71 8.26
CA PRO A 112 7.01 -17.50 7.22
C PRO A 112 5.49 -17.24 7.12
N THR A 113 4.85 -16.79 8.20
CA THR A 113 3.42 -16.41 8.22
C THR A 113 3.09 -15.19 7.36
N ARG A 114 4.10 -14.45 6.87
CA ARG A 114 3.91 -13.30 5.95
C ARG A 114 3.27 -13.67 4.63
N VAL A 115 3.20 -14.96 4.29
CA VAL A 115 2.42 -15.47 3.15
C VAL A 115 0.96 -15.01 3.19
N GLU A 116 0.37 -14.84 4.38
CA GLU A 116 -1.02 -14.38 4.55
C GLU A 116 -1.21 -12.90 4.17
N VAL A 117 -0.15 -12.09 4.34
CA VAL A 117 -0.13 -10.67 3.96
C VAL A 117 0.28 -10.48 2.50
N LEU A 118 1.15 -11.36 1.98
CA LEU A 118 1.68 -11.27 0.63
C LEU A 118 0.59 -11.43 -0.44
N LYS A 119 -0.31 -12.40 -0.27
CA LYS A 119 -1.38 -12.67 -1.24
C LYS A 119 -2.30 -11.46 -1.50
N PRO A 120 -2.91 -10.82 -0.47
CA PRO A 120 -3.78 -9.67 -0.70
C PRO A 120 -3.05 -8.45 -1.27
N MET A 121 -1.74 -8.31 -1.01
CA MET A 121 -0.92 -7.25 -1.61
C MET A 121 -0.61 -7.48 -3.09
N LEU A 122 -0.34 -8.72 -3.50
CA LEU A 122 -0.19 -9.08 -4.92
C LEU A 122 -1.49 -8.87 -5.68
N GLU A 123 -2.63 -9.18 -5.07
CA GLU A 123 -3.94 -8.90 -5.65
C GLU A 123 -4.17 -7.39 -5.81
N GLU A 124 -3.83 -6.59 -4.80
CA GLU A 124 -3.91 -5.13 -4.88
C GLU A 124 -2.99 -4.57 -5.97
N LEU A 125 -1.76 -5.07 -6.12
CA LEU A 125 -0.86 -4.69 -7.21
C LEU A 125 -1.47 -4.96 -8.58
N GLY A 126 -2.12 -6.11 -8.74
CA GLY A 126 -2.85 -6.46 -9.96
C GLY A 126 -3.97 -5.47 -10.25
N GLN A 127 -4.76 -5.14 -9.22
CA GLN A 127 -5.87 -4.19 -9.33
C GLN A 127 -5.38 -2.76 -9.69
N LYS A 128 -4.37 -2.24 -8.98
CA LYS A 128 -3.75 -0.93 -9.26
C LYS A 128 -3.13 -0.87 -10.66
N SER A 129 -2.45 -1.93 -11.10
CA SER A 129 -1.91 -2.01 -12.46
C SER A 129 -3.02 -1.97 -13.51
N GLY A 130 -4.15 -2.62 -13.24
CA GLY A 130 -5.35 -2.55 -14.07
C GLY A 130 -5.94 -1.14 -14.14
N LEU A 131 -6.03 -0.43 -13.02
CA LEU A 131 -6.46 0.98 -13.00
C LEU A 131 -5.51 1.88 -13.78
N GLN A 132 -4.20 1.71 -13.59
CA GLN A 132 -3.20 2.48 -14.32
C GLN A 132 -3.33 2.27 -15.83
N TYR A 133 -3.52 1.03 -16.27
CA TYR A 133 -3.80 0.71 -17.66
C TYR A 133 -5.06 1.44 -18.19
N ARG A 134 -6.18 1.39 -17.46
CA ARG A 134 -7.44 2.07 -17.83
C ARG A 134 -7.24 3.59 -17.95
N TRP A 135 -6.48 4.20 -17.05
CA TRP A 135 -6.14 5.63 -17.12
C TRP A 135 -5.27 5.99 -18.34
N LEU A 136 -4.26 5.17 -18.63
CA LEU A 136 -3.42 5.33 -19.81
C LEU A 136 -4.22 5.22 -21.11
N LEU A 137 -5.23 4.35 -21.18
CA LEU A 137 -6.14 4.24 -22.34
C LEU A 137 -6.97 5.51 -22.54
N ILE A 138 -7.50 6.11 -21.47
CA ILE A 138 -8.26 7.36 -21.56
C ILE A 138 -7.39 8.48 -22.12
N MET A 139 -6.15 8.61 -21.62
CA MET A 139 -5.22 9.60 -22.16
C MET A 139 -4.83 9.29 -23.60
N GLN A 140 -4.67 8.00 -23.94
CA GLN A 140 -4.37 7.60 -25.31
C GLN A 140 -5.47 7.98 -26.30
N ALA A 141 -6.73 7.92 -25.88
CA ALA A 141 -7.87 8.33 -26.71
C ALA A 141 -8.00 9.85 -26.89
N LYS A 142 -7.40 10.66 -26.00
CA LYS A 142 -7.60 12.12 -25.97
C LYS A 142 -6.38 12.94 -26.37
N LYS A 143 -5.16 12.39 -26.27
CA LYS A 143 -3.90 13.10 -26.52
C LYS A 143 -3.21 12.71 -27.82
N ALA A 144 -2.32 13.59 -28.28
CA ALA A 144 -1.40 13.29 -29.38
C ALA A 144 -0.41 12.16 -28.97
N PRO A 145 -0.01 11.29 -29.91
CA PRO A 145 0.89 10.16 -29.63
C PRO A 145 2.18 10.53 -28.90
N VAL A 146 2.80 11.65 -29.30
CA VAL A 146 4.07 12.12 -28.71
C VAL A 146 3.89 12.50 -27.24
N GLU A 147 2.79 13.15 -26.88
CA GLU A 147 2.50 13.52 -25.49
C GLU A 147 2.29 12.29 -24.61
N ILE A 148 1.62 11.26 -25.14
CA ILE A 148 1.37 10.00 -24.41
C ILE A 148 2.68 9.25 -24.17
N ILE A 149 3.57 9.21 -25.17
CA ILE A 149 4.89 8.59 -25.03
C ILE A 149 5.71 9.35 -23.97
N ALA A 150 5.78 10.68 -24.07
CA ALA A 150 6.48 11.51 -23.09
C ALA A 150 5.94 11.30 -21.67
N TRP A 151 4.61 11.21 -21.53
CA TRP A 151 3.97 10.93 -20.24
C TRP A 151 4.32 9.55 -19.70
N ARG A 152 4.26 8.49 -20.51
CA ARG A 152 4.65 7.13 -20.12
C ARG A 152 6.13 7.06 -19.71
N CYS A 153 7.01 7.73 -20.45
CA CYS A 153 8.41 7.85 -20.08
C CYS A 153 8.58 8.57 -18.74
N GLY A 154 7.86 9.67 -18.51
CA GLY A 154 7.88 10.39 -17.24
C GLY A 154 7.43 9.53 -16.06
N LEU A 155 6.36 8.74 -16.24
CA LEU A 155 5.90 7.80 -15.22
C LEU A 155 6.91 6.68 -14.97
N LEU A 156 7.51 6.11 -16.02
CA LEU A 156 8.53 5.07 -15.88
C LEU A 156 9.76 5.61 -15.14
N THR A 157 10.23 6.80 -15.52
CA THR A 157 11.35 7.47 -14.85
C THR A 157 11.05 7.71 -13.38
N SER A 158 9.84 8.13 -13.02
CA SER A 158 9.49 8.31 -11.61
C SER A 158 9.51 6.99 -10.84
N GLN A 159 9.06 5.88 -11.44
CA GLN A 159 9.18 4.55 -10.82
C GLN A 159 10.64 4.17 -10.58
N ILE A 160 11.51 4.32 -11.59
CA ILE A 160 12.93 3.96 -11.50
C ILE A 160 13.62 4.75 -10.38
N LEU A 161 13.35 6.05 -10.28
CA LEU A 161 13.96 6.91 -9.26
C LEU A 161 13.43 6.64 -7.85
N LEU A 162 12.12 6.37 -7.71
CA LEU A 162 11.49 6.17 -6.41
C LEU A 162 11.66 4.75 -5.87
N LEU A 163 11.87 3.76 -6.73
CA LEU A 163 12.03 2.36 -6.35
C LEU A 163 13.11 2.14 -5.26
N PRO A 164 14.37 2.60 -5.40
CA PRO A 164 15.38 2.36 -4.38
C PRO A 164 15.04 3.03 -3.05
N LEU A 165 14.46 4.23 -3.09
CA LEU A 165 14.03 4.96 -1.89
C LEU A 165 12.93 4.20 -1.14
N TRP A 166 11.90 3.74 -1.86
CA TRP A 166 10.81 2.97 -1.26
C TRP A 166 11.22 1.56 -0.83
N LEU A 167 12.20 0.95 -1.50
CA LEU A 167 12.73 -0.35 -1.10
C LEU A 167 13.51 -0.24 0.19
N PHE A 168 14.36 0.79 0.32
CA PHE A 168 15.04 1.11 1.57
C PHE A 168 14.02 1.37 2.69
N LEU A 169 13.00 2.19 2.43
CA LEU A 169 12.01 2.53 3.44
C LEU A 169 11.14 1.34 3.85
N ALA A 170 10.72 0.51 2.90
CA ALA A 170 9.94 -0.70 3.18
C ALA A 170 10.75 -1.74 3.96
N ALA A 171 12.05 -1.86 3.69
CA ALA A 171 12.96 -2.72 4.44
C ALA A 171 13.17 -2.22 5.87
N ALA A 172 13.44 -0.91 6.04
CA ALA A 172 13.76 -0.32 7.34
C ALA A 172 12.51 -0.13 8.23
N ALA A 173 11.38 0.23 7.63
CA ALA A 173 10.17 0.67 8.32
C ALA A 173 8.90 0.21 7.59
N PRO A 174 8.63 -1.11 7.51
CA PRO A 174 7.45 -1.63 6.81
C PRO A 174 6.13 -1.11 7.38
N GLN A 175 6.06 -0.84 8.70
CA GLN A 175 4.86 -0.27 9.33
C GLN A 175 4.54 1.13 8.79
N LEU A 176 5.58 1.95 8.60
CA LEU A 176 5.45 3.29 8.02
C LEU A 176 4.92 3.22 6.59
N VAL A 177 5.42 2.28 5.78
CA VAL A 177 4.95 2.08 4.40
C VAL A 177 3.51 1.56 4.39
N HIS A 178 3.13 0.64 5.27
CA HIS A 178 1.73 0.25 5.44
C HIS A 178 0.84 1.46 5.81
N ALA A 179 1.26 2.30 6.76
CA ALA A 179 0.52 3.52 7.12
C ALA A 179 0.42 4.50 5.95
N THR A 180 1.48 4.67 5.16
CA THR A 180 1.45 5.46 3.92
C THR A 180 0.46 4.90 2.92
N ILE A 181 0.46 3.58 2.68
CA ILE A 181 -0.47 2.96 1.72
C ILE A 181 -1.91 3.10 2.22
N ALA A 182 -2.16 2.87 3.50
CA ALA A 182 -3.48 3.06 4.12
C ALA A 182 -4.00 4.48 3.88
N PHE A 183 -3.22 5.50 4.23
CA PHE A 183 -3.64 6.89 4.05
C PHE A 183 -3.72 7.30 2.58
N SER A 184 -2.87 6.76 1.71
CA SER A 184 -2.99 6.99 0.26
C SER A 184 -4.28 6.38 -0.30
N SER A 185 -4.71 5.23 0.24
CA SER A 185 -5.97 4.57 -0.10
C SER A 185 -7.16 5.38 0.38
N HIS A 186 -7.11 5.93 1.60
CA HIS A 186 -8.10 6.89 2.09
C HIS A 186 -8.26 8.09 1.15
N ILE A 187 -7.14 8.70 0.74
CA ILE A 187 -7.15 9.86 -0.17
C ILE A 187 -7.74 9.47 -1.54
N LEU A 188 -7.35 8.32 -2.08
CA LEU A 188 -7.84 7.85 -3.37
C LEU A 188 -9.33 7.50 -3.30
N HIS A 189 -9.77 6.79 -2.26
CA HIS A 189 -11.18 6.55 -2.00
C HIS A 189 -11.98 7.85 -1.99
N ALA A 190 -11.57 8.86 -1.22
CA ALA A 190 -12.23 10.16 -1.18
C ALA A 190 -12.30 10.81 -2.58
N LYS A 191 -11.21 10.76 -3.34
CA LYS A 191 -11.15 11.32 -4.71
C LYS A 191 -12.07 10.60 -5.69
N TYR A 192 -12.08 9.26 -5.68
CA TYR A 192 -12.94 8.45 -6.55
C TYR A 192 -14.42 8.57 -6.17
N SER A 193 -14.74 8.62 -4.88
CA SER A 193 -16.10 8.82 -4.38
C SER A 193 -16.66 10.19 -4.76
N CYS A 194 -15.85 11.25 -4.67
CA CYS A 194 -16.25 12.58 -5.14
C CYS A 194 -16.55 12.62 -6.65
N LEU A 195 -15.77 11.91 -7.47
CA LEU A 195 -16.05 11.80 -8.90
C LEU A 195 -17.35 11.03 -9.18
N SER A 196 -17.58 9.93 -8.45
CA SER A 196 -18.74 9.05 -8.65
C SER A 196 -20.05 9.71 -8.20
N ALA A 197 -20.06 10.39 -7.05
CA ALA A 197 -21.24 11.07 -6.52
C ALA A 197 -21.72 12.24 -7.41
N ARG A 198 -20.82 12.83 -8.20
CA ARG A 198 -21.16 13.95 -9.07
C ARG A 198 -21.80 13.52 -10.39
N GLU A 199 -21.64 12.26 -10.78
CA GLU A 199 -22.33 11.67 -11.93
C GLU A 199 -23.84 11.63 -11.71
N SER A 200 -24.29 11.29 -10.49
CA SER A 200 -25.71 11.28 -10.13
C SER A 200 -26.36 12.68 -10.12
N ASP A 201 -25.59 13.74 -9.84
CA ASP A 201 -26.09 15.12 -9.78
C ASP A 201 -26.20 15.78 -11.17
N ALA A 202 -25.44 15.30 -12.15
CA ALA A 202 -25.32 15.92 -13.47
C ALA A 202 -26.33 15.40 -14.51
N ALA A 203 -27.34 14.63 -14.08
CA ALA A 203 -28.46 14.12 -14.88
C ALA A 203 -29.30 15.23 -15.57
N GLY A 204 -29.05 16.52 -15.28
CA GLY A 204 -29.74 17.68 -15.84
C GLY A 204 -29.15 18.31 -17.11
N GLY A 205 -27.99 17.88 -17.63
CA GLY A 205 -27.52 18.34 -18.95
C GLY A 205 -26.00 18.39 -19.16
N ARG A 206 -25.54 17.73 -20.23
CA ARG A 206 -24.15 17.73 -20.75
C ARG A 206 -23.06 17.41 -19.70
N ALA A 207 -23.25 16.35 -18.94
CA ALA A 207 -22.21 15.77 -18.10
C ALA A 207 -21.20 14.95 -18.93
N SER A 208 -19.91 15.11 -18.63
CA SER A 208 -18.85 14.20 -19.09
C SER A 208 -19.08 12.84 -18.44
N VAL A 209 -19.25 11.77 -19.25
CA VAL A 209 -19.49 10.40 -18.74
C VAL A 209 -18.29 9.97 -17.90
N VAL A 210 -18.52 9.68 -16.62
CA VAL A 210 -17.49 9.17 -15.72
C VAL A 210 -17.28 7.68 -16.06
N PRO A 211 -16.03 7.21 -16.25
CA PRO A 211 -15.80 5.81 -16.56
C PRO A 211 -16.26 4.89 -15.41
N GLY A 212 -16.97 3.80 -15.73
CA GLY A 212 -17.53 2.88 -14.71
C GLY A 212 -16.50 2.29 -13.75
N PHE A 213 -15.22 2.19 -14.14
CA PHE A 213 -14.17 1.72 -13.23
C PHE A 213 -13.85 2.68 -12.09
N VAL A 214 -14.26 3.94 -12.16
CA VAL A 214 -14.01 4.97 -11.13
C VAL A 214 -14.79 4.62 -9.85
N SER A 215 -16.02 4.11 -9.97
CA SER A 215 -16.81 3.67 -8.82
C SER A 215 -16.30 2.35 -8.23
N GLU A 216 -15.85 1.41 -9.09
CA GLU A 216 -15.15 0.19 -8.66
C GLU A 216 -13.87 0.51 -7.89
N ALA A 217 -13.13 1.54 -8.31
CA ALA A 217 -11.90 1.95 -7.65
C ALA A 217 -12.17 2.51 -6.24
N ALA A 218 -13.26 3.27 -6.05
CA ALA A 218 -13.64 3.80 -4.75
C ALA A 218 -13.85 2.68 -3.71
N THR A 219 -14.62 1.65 -4.07
CA THR A 219 -14.93 0.54 -3.16
C THR A 219 -13.70 -0.30 -2.84
N MET A 220 -12.85 -0.55 -3.84
CA MET A 220 -11.57 -1.21 -3.65
C MET A 220 -10.71 -0.44 -2.64
N TYR A 221 -10.54 0.87 -2.82
CA TYR A 221 -9.66 1.67 -1.95
C TYR A 221 -10.13 1.75 -0.49
N ALA A 222 -11.44 1.79 -0.25
CA ALA A 222 -11.99 1.70 1.11
C ALA A 222 -11.61 0.37 1.79
N ALA A 223 -11.64 -0.75 1.07
CA ALA A 223 -11.25 -2.05 1.60
C ALA A 223 -9.73 -2.15 1.86
N LYS A 224 -8.90 -1.58 0.97
CA LYS A 224 -7.44 -1.60 1.11
C LYS A 224 -6.94 -0.71 2.24
N GLU A 225 -7.59 0.43 2.49
CA GLU A 225 -7.31 1.28 3.66
C GLU A 225 -7.36 0.48 4.96
N ALA A 226 -8.49 -0.20 5.22
CA ALA A 226 -8.67 -0.97 6.45
C ALA A 226 -7.64 -2.10 6.60
N PHE A 227 -7.31 -2.78 5.50
CA PHE A 227 -6.27 -3.82 5.51
C PHE A 227 -4.90 -3.25 5.88
N HIS A 228 -4.46 -2.18 5.23
CA HIS A 228 -3.14 -1.60 5.48
C HIS A 228 -3.03 -0.91 6.85
N ASP A 229 -4.11 -0.30 7.35
CA ASP A 229 -4.14 0.29 8.70
C ASP A 229 -3.93 -0.78 9.77
N ALA A 230 -4.61 -1.94 9.65
CA ALA A 230 -4.40 -3.07 10.57
C ALA A 230 -2.95 -3.59 10.53
N GLN A 231 -2.35 -3.70 9.33
CA GLN A 231 -0.97 -4.14 9.18
C GLN A 231 0.07 -3.14 9.72
N SER A 232 -0.24 -1.85 9.74
CA SER A 232 0.67 -0.80 10.22
C SER A 232 1.00 -0.91 11.71
N THR A 233 0.15 -1.59 12.50
CA THR A 233 0.33 -1.77 13.94
C THR A 233 0.67 -3.21 14.32
N ALA A 234 0.25 -4.19 13.50
CA ALA A 234 0.42 -5.61 13.82
C ALA A 234 1.79 -6.18 13.43
N LEU A 235 2.45 -5.60 12.43
CA LEU A 235 3.61 -6.23 11.81
C LEU A 235 4.93 -5.70 12.38
N PRO A 236 5.84 -6.55 12.88
CA PRO A 236 7.21 -6.13 13.22
C PRO A 236 8.06 -5.91 11.96
N THR A 237 9.19 -5.22 12.12
CA THR A 237 10.22 -5.09 11.08
C THR A 237 11.00 -6.41 10.98
N ASP A 238 11.29 -6.85 9.76
CA ASP A 238 12.17 -8.00 9.50
C ASP A 238 13.58 -7.51 9.18
N PHE A 239 14.47 -7.60 10.17
CA PHE A 239 15.85 -7.16 10.01
C PHE A 239 16.64 -8.06 9.06
N GLY A 240 16.31 -9.35 8.97
CA GLY A 240 16.99 -10.29 8.06
C GLY A 240 16.68 -9.98 6.60
N ALA A 241 15.39 -9.81 6.27
CA ALA A 241 14.96 -9.36 4.95
C ALA A 241 15.56 -7.99 4.59
N ALA A 242 15.59 -7.07 5.56
CA ALA A 242 16.19 -5.75 5.37
C ALA A 242 17.69 -5.84 5.04
N THR A 243 18.46 -6.65 5.76
CA THR A 243 19.89 -6.85 5.49
C THR A 243 20.12 -7.45 4.11
N VAL A 244 19.37 -8.48 3.72
CA VAL A 244 19.47 -9.09 2.38
C VAL A 244 19.20 -8.07 1.28
N LEU A 245 18.13 -7.27 1.42
CA LEU A 245 17.77 -6.25 0.43
C LEU A 245 18.78 -5.10 0.37
N LEU A 246 19.32 -4.68 1.52
CA LEU A 246 20.40 -3.67 1.57
C LEU A 246 21.66 -4.16 0.87
N LEU A 247 22.05 -5.43 1.07
CA LEU A 247 23.19 -6.04 0.38
C LEU A 247 22.95 -6.11 -1.13
N LEU A 248 21.75 -6.50 -1.56
CA LEU A 248 21.40 -6.55 -2.98
C LEU A 248 21.44 -5.15 -3.63
N LEU A 249 20.89 -4.14 -2.96
CA LEU A 249 20.99 -2.74 -3.41
C LEU A 249 22.44 -2.30 -3.51
N LEU A 250 23.25 -2.55 -2.48
CA LEU A 250 24.67 -2.20 -2.47
C LEU A 250 25.42 -2.87 -3.62
N LEU A 251 25.20 -4.16 -3.87
CA LEU A 251 25.81 -4.88 -4.99
C LEU A 251 25.39 -4.28 -6.33
N LEU A 252 24.09 -4.04 -6.53
CA LEU A 252 23.58 -3.41 -7.75
C LEU A 252 24.23 -2.04 -8.02
N PHE A 253 24.45 -1.23 -6.98
CA PHE A 253 25.10 0.08 -7.12
C PHE A 253 26.62 0.01 -7.27
N LEU A 254 27.28 -1.04 -6.77
CA LEU A 254 28.72 -1.23 -6.89
C LEU A 254 29.14 -1.90 -8.21
N THR A 255 28.22 -2.62 -8.86
CA THR A 255 28.48 -3.32 -10.13
C THR A 255 27.95 -2.60 -11.38
N ALA A 256 27.24 -1.49 -11.20
CA ALA A 256 26.75 -0.61 -12.29
C ALA A 256 27.73 0.53 -12.56
#